data_AF-A0A1L9WHY3-F1
#
_entry.id   AF-A0A1L9WHY3-F1
#
_cell.length_a   1.000
_cell.length_b   1.000
_cell.length_c   1.000
_cell.angle_alpha   90.00
_cell.angle_beta   90.00
_cell.angle_gamma   90.00
#
_symmetry.space_group_name_H-M   'P 1'
#
loop_
_entity.id
_entity.type
_entity.pdbx_description
1 polymer ?
#
loop_
_entity_poly.entity_id
_entity_poly.type
_entity_poly.pdbx_seq_one_letter_code
_entity_poly.pdbx_strand_id
1 'polypeptide(L)'
;MAPKTFFLAATALVWPAITRAYTLKDNYTGNSYQDFFSKFTFWTGADPTNGHVHYVDETSAWSNGFIGNGGSIYHGVDNTNKVGNEGSKSVRLTSKIAYSPGTLIVADIAYMPQVCGTWPAFWMTAASDDWLKN
;
A
#
# COMPACT_ATOMS: atom_id res chain seq x y z
N MET A 1 -20.85 -45.66 60.31
CA MET A 1 -20.95 -45.75 58.84
C MET A 1 -21.12 -44.33 58.32
N ALA A 2 -20.11 -43.76 57.64
CA ALA A 2 -20.02 -42.34 57.31
C ALA A 2 -20.83 -41.94 56.06
N PRO A 3 -21.34 -40.70 55.95
CA PRO A 3 -22.11 -40.25 54.80
C PRO A 3 -21.16 -39.96 53.62
N LYS A 4 -21.54 -40.40 52.43
CA LYS A 4 -20.78 -40.20 51.19
C LYS A 4 -21.05 -38.81 50.64
N THR A 5 -20.06 -37.93 50.67
CA THR A 5 -20.10 -36.60 50.06
C THR A 5 -19.92 -36.73 48.54
N PHE A 6 -20.94 -36.32 47.77
CA PHE A 6 -20.85 -36.23 46.31
C PHE A 6 -20.28 -34.85 45.92
N PHE A 7 -19.14 -34.84 45.23
CA PHE A 7 -18.59 -33.64 44.60
C PHE A 7 -19.21 -33.48 43.20
N LEU A 8 -19.93 -32.38 42.96
CA LEU A 8 -20.30 -31.93 41.62
C LEU A 8 -19.09 -31.22 41.00
N ALA A 9 -18.46 -31.84 40.01
CA ALA A 9 -17.45 -31.19 39.18
C ALA A 9 -18.16 -30.31 38.14
N ALA A 10 -18.06 -28.98 38.29
CA ALA A 10 -18.51 -28.04 37.26
C ALA A 10 -17.46 -28.00 36.14
N THR A 11 -17.75 -28.64 35.01
CA THR A 11 -16.97 -28.49 33.77
C THR A 11 -17.32 -27.16 33.12
N ALA A 12 -16.44 -26.16 33.26
CA ALA A 12 -16.53 -24.94 32.48
C ALA A 12 -16.26 -25.27 31.00
N LEU A 13 -17.29 -25.20 30.15
CA LEU A 13 -17.14 -25.21 28.71
C LEU A 13 -16.45 -23.92 28.29
N VAL A 14 -15.13 -23.97 28.10
CA VAL A 14 -14.39 -22.90 27.44
C VAL A 14 -14.75 -22.99 25.95
N TRP A 15 -15.74 -22.22 25.51
CA TRP A 15 -15.94 -22.03 24.07
C TRP A 15 -14.69 -21.34 23.53
N PRO A 16 -13.96 -21.94 22.57
CA PRO A 16 -12.91 -21.20 21.88
C PRO A 16 -13.61 -20.06 21.13
N ALA A 17 -13.42 -18.83 21.60
CA ALA A 17 -13.69 -17.67 20.78
C ALA A 17 -12.80 -17.82 19.54
N ILE A 18 -13.40 -18.06 18.37
CA ILE A 18 -12.68 -18.03 17.10
C ILE A 18 -12.34 -16.56 16.86
N THR A 19 -11.19 -16.13 17.35
CA THR A 19 -10.61 -14.85 16.96
C THR A 19 -10.03 -15.04 15.57
N ARG A 20 -10.69 -14.48 14.54
CA ARG A 20 -10.05 -14.30 13.24
C ARG A 20 -9.02 -13.18 13.38
N ALA A 21 -7.84 -13.53 13.88
CA ALA A 21 -6.71 -12.62 13.96
C ALA A 21 -6.04 -12.52 12.59
N TYR A 22 -5.80 -11.29 12.13
CA TYR A 22 -4.90 -11.04 11.00
C TYR A 22 -3.46 -11.15 11.50
N THR A 23 -2.61 -11.82 10.73
CA THR A 23 -1.15 -11.84 10.96
C THR A 23 -0.46 -10.89 10.00
N LEU A 24 0.56 -10.19 10.48
CA LEU A 24 1.37 -9.32 9.63
C LEU A 24 1.99 -10.13 8.49
N LYS A 25 1.69 -9.74 7.24
CA LYS A 25 2.26 -10.37 6.05
C LYS A 25 3.48 -9.60 5.54
N ASP A 26 3.31 -8.31 5.32
CA ASP A 26 4.35 -7.43 4.80
C ASP A 26 4.40 -6.13 5.59
N ASN A 27 5.61 -5.65 5.91
CA ASN A 27 5.86 -4.33 6.46
C ASN A 27 6.77 -3.55 5.50
N TYR A 28 6.20 -2.58 4.79
CA TYR A 28 6.89 -1.81 3.74
C TYR A 28 7.86 -0.77 4.28
N THR A 29 7.78 -0.45 5.58
CA THR A 29 8.62 0.56 6.23
C THR A 29 9.46 -0.05 7.36
N GLY A 30 9.43 -1.37 7.53
CA GLY A 30 10.07 -2.08 8.64
C GLY A 30 11.59 -1.96 8.70
N ASN A 31 12.24 -1.70 7.56
CA ASN A 31 13.69 -1.45 7.50
C ASN A 31 13.99 0.06 7.48
N SER A 32 13.38 0.81 8.41
CA SER A 32 13.52 2.27 8.49
C SER A 32 13.34 2.95 7.13
N TYR A 33 12.29 2.57 6.38
CA TYR A 33 11.94 3.11 5.05
C TYR A 33 12.92 2.82 3.90
N GLN A 34 14.07 2.21 4.17
CA GLN A 34 15.16 2.07 3.19
C GLN A 34 14.80 1.18 2.00
N ASP A 35 13.96 0.19 2.21
CA ASP A 35 13.56 -0.79 1.21
C ASP A 35 12.16 -0.54 0.64
N PHE A 36 11.52 0.60 0.94
CA PHE A 36 10.16 0.87 0.48
C PHE A 36 10.07 0.83 -1.05
N PHE A 37 10.84 1.67 -1.75
CA PHE A 37 10.78 1.80 -3.21
C PHE A 37 11.25 0.53 -3.94
N SER A 38 12.16 -0.26 -3.34
CA SER A 38 12.63 -1.50 -3.94
C SER A 38 11.54 -2.59 -4.02
N LYS A 39 10.43 -2.44 -3.28
CA LYS A 39 9.26 -3.32 -3.34
C LYS A 39 8.25 -2.93 -4.44
N PHE A 40 8.51 -1.86 -5.18
CA PHE A 40 7.66 -1.38 -6.27
C PHE A 40 8.38 -1.38 -7.61
N THR A 41 7.59 -1.41 -8.67
CA THR A 41 8.00 -1.12 -10.05
C THR A 41 7.52 0.29 -10.38
N PHE A 42 8.39 1.08 -11.02
CA PHE A 42 8.08 2.42 -11.51
C PHE A 42 7.47 2.31 -12.92
N TRP A 43 6.22 2.73 -13.07
CA TRP A 43 5.56 2.78 -14.36
C TRP A 43 6.06 3.98 -15.15
N THR A 44 6.50 3.78 -16.39
CA THR A 44 6.98 4.84 -17.30
C THR A 44 6.19 4.91 -18.60
N GLY A 45 5.17 4.06 -18.75
CA GLY A 45 4.29 4.07 -19.91
C GLY A 45 3.36 5.29 -19.90
N ALA A 46 2.68 5.51 -21.03
CA ALA A 46 1.60 6.48 -21.11
C ALA A 46 0.55 6.21 -20.03
N ASP A 47 -0.08 7.26 -19.52
CA ASP A 47 -1.13 7.11 -18.52
C ASP A 47 -2.36 6.43 -19.12
N PRO A 48 -2.79 5.26 -18.61
CA PRO A 48 -4.00 4.58 -19.08
C PRO A 48 -5.28 5.41 -18.93
N THR A 49 -5.29 6.42 -18.05
CA THR A 49 -6.44 7.33 -17.90
C THR A 49 -6.38 8.56 -18.80
N ASN A 50 -5.35 8.65 -19.67
CA ASN A 50 -5.11 9.76 -20.60
C ASN A 50 -4.93 11.12 -19.90
N GLY A 51 -4.36 11.14 -18.70
CA GLY A 51 -4.01 12.35 -17.97
C GLY A 51 -2.84 13.10 -18.61
N HIS A 52 -2.74 14.40 -18.33
CA HIS A 52 -1.63 15.24 -18.77
C HIS A 52 -0.41 15.10 -17.83
N VAL A 53 0.19 13.90 -17.84
CA VAL A 53 1.24 13.46 -16.92
C VAL A 53 2.34 12.72 -17.66
N HIS A 54 3.59 12.94 -17.21
CA HIS A 54 4.76 12.20 -17.66
C HIS A 54 5.31 11.36 -16.49
N TYR A 55 5.08 10.04 -16.50
CA TYR A 55 5.60 9.18 -15.44
C TYR A 55 7.08 8.85 -15.65
N VAL A 56 7.90 9.12 -14.63
CA VAL A 56 9.35 8.94 -14.69
C VAL A 56 9.82 7.66 -14.00
N ASP A 57 11.00 7.17 -14.40
CA ASP A 57 11.68 6.06 -13.74
C ASP A 57 12.23 6.43 -12.34
N GLU A 58 12.69 5.41 -11.61
CA GLU A 58 13.20 5.56 -10.25
C GLU A 58 14.41 6.51 -10.16
N THR A 59 15.37 6.40 -11.09
CA THR A 59 16.58 7.24 -11.10
C THR A 59 16.22 8.71 -11.30
N SER A 60 15.31 8.97 -12.24
CA SER A 60 14.76 10.28 -12.51
C SER A 60 13.97 10.82 -11.32
N ALA A 61 13.15 9.99 -10.67
CA ALA A 61 12.41 10.37 -9.47
C ALA A 61 13.33 10.77 -8.30
N TRP A 62 14.39 9.99 -8.03
CA TRP A 62 15.39 10.32 -7.01
C TRP A 62 16.14 11.60 -7.32
N SER A 63 16.66 11.72 -8.54
CA SER A 63 17.47 12.88 -8.96
C SER A 63 16.70 14.20 -8.98
N ASN A 64 15.39 14.15 -9.23
CA ASN A 64 14.51 15.32 -9.19
C ASN A 64 13.82 15.52 -7.83
N GLY A 65 14.09 14.65 -6.84
CA GLY A 65 13.49 14.77 -5.50
C GLY A 65 11.99 14.50 -5.46
N PHE A 66 11.44 13.72 -6.39
CA PHE A 66 10.04 13.31 -6.39
C PHE A 66 9.77 12.16 -5.42
N ILE A 67 10.82 11.48 -4.94
CA ILE A 67 10.73 10.44 -3.94
C ILE A 67 11.76 10.64 -2.83
N GLY A 68 11.46 10.13 -1.63
CA GLY A 68 12.33 10.22 -0.46
C GLY A 68 11.96 9.22 0.62
N ASN A 69 12.94 8.84 1.45
CA ASN A 69 12.77 7.86 2.53
C ASN A 69 13.41 8.28 3.87
N GLY A 70 13.66 9.58 4.06
CA GLY A 70 14.35 10.14 5.24
C GLY A 70 13.47 10.32 6.49
N GLY A 71 12.81 9.25 6.95
CA GLY A 71 11.99 9.24 8.17
C GLY A 71 10.48 9.09 7.94
N SER A 72 10.02 9.45 6.76
CA SER A 72 8.74 9.04 6.19
C SER A 72 8.93 8.85 4.69
N ILE A 73 8.01 8.12 4.04
CA ILE A 73 8.00 8.05 2.58
C ILE A 73 7.47 9.36 2.03
N TYR A 74 8.28 10.00 1.19
CA TYR A 74 7.86 11.09 0.34
C TYR A 74 7.61 10.55 -1.07
N HIS A 75 6.44 10.86 -1.62
CA HIS A 75 6.06 10.53 -2.99
C HIS A 75 5.31 11.73 -3.55
N GLY A 76 5.97 12.45 -4.45
CA GLY A 76 5.52 13.72 -5.00
C GLY A 76 5.60 13.77 -6.52
N VAL A 77 5.53 15.00 -7.01
CA VAL A 77 5.49 15.37 -8.43
C VAL A 77 6.39 16.58 -8.66
N ASP A 78 6.60 16.95 -9.91
CA ASP A 78 7.21 18.24 -10.23
C ASP A 78 6.30 19.40 -9.81
N ASN A 79 6.82 20.24 -8.91
CA ASN A 79 6.15 21.44 -8.41
C ASN A 79 6.96 22.72 -8.68
N THR A 80 7.98 22.64 -9.54
CA THR A 80 8.91 23.75 -9.81
C THR A 80 8.91 24.19 -11.27
N ASN A 81 8.87 23.24 -12.21
CA ASN A 81 9.00 23.55 -13.62
C ASN A 81 7.66 23.86 -14.27
N LYS A 82 7.71 24.63 -15.36
CA LYS A 82 6.54 24.78 -16.23
C LYS A 82 6.26 23.46 -16.93
N VAL A 83 5.00 23.07 -16.94
CA VAL A 83 4.53 21.85 -17.60
C VAL A 83 4.69 21.99 -19.12
N GLY A 84 5.37 21.03 -19.73
CA GLY A 84 5.54 20.92 -21.18
C GLY A 84 4.45 20.06 -21.83
N ASN A 85 4.60 19.79 -23.13
CA ASN A 85 3.61 19.02 -23.90
C ASN A 85 3.39 17.58 -23.39
N GLU A 86 4.40 16.99 -22.75
CA GLU A 86 4.35 15.62 -22.22
C GLU A 86 3.55 15.51 -20.90
N GLY A 87 3.16 16.65 -20.30
CA GLY A 87 2.50 16.69 -19.01
C GLY A 87 3.46 16.91 -17.84
N SER A 88 2.89 17.07 -16.64
CA SER A 88 3.68 17.28 -15.43
C SER A 88 4.38 15.98 -15.03
N LYS A 89 5.65 16.05 -14.62
CA LYS A 89 6.39 14.84 -14.21
C LYS A 89 5.84 14.31 -12.89
N SER A 90 5.60 13.01 -12.83
CA SER A 90 5.03 12.33 -11.66
C SER A 90 5.58 10.91 -11.54
N VAL A 91 5.22 10.22 -10.47
CA VAL A 91 5.65 8.84 -10.19
C VAL A 91 4.41 7.97 -9.99
N ARG A 92 4.36 6.81 -10.65
CA ARG A 92 3.36 5.76 -10.43
C ARG A 92 4.07 4.48 -10.01
N LEU A 93 3.68 3.97 -8.84
CA LEU A 93 4.26 2.79 -8.23
C LEU A 93 3.26 1.62 -8.28
N THR A 94 3.72 0.46 -8.70
CA THR A 94 2.98 -0.81 -8.63
C THR A 94 3.76 -1.79 -7.78
N SER A 95 3.15 -2.41 -6.77
CA SER A 95 3.86 -3.38 -5.93
C SER A 95 4.32 -4.58 -6.74
N LYS A 96 5.53 -5.08 -6.46
CA LYS A 96 6.06 -6.31 -7.10
C LYS A 96 5.30 -7.57 -6.71
N ILE A 97 4.58 -7.51 -5.59
CA ILE A 97 3.73 -8.60 -5.10
C ILE A 97 2.26 -8.23 -5.22
N ALA A 98 1.43 -9.25 -5.41
CA ALA A 98 -0.01 -9.16 -5.38
C ALA A 98 -0.56 -9.81 -4.10
N TYR A 99 -1.72 -9.34 -3.64
CA TYR A 99 -2.39 -9.85 -2.45
C TYR A 99 -3.66 -10.57 -2.81
N SER A 100 -3.89 -11.72 -2.19
CA SER A 100 -5.12 -12.48 -2.36
C SER A 100 -6.30 -11.78 -1.68
N PRO A 101 -7.53 -11.96 -2.20
CA PRO A 101 -8.74 -11.50 -1.52
C PRO A 101 -8.77 -11.94 -0.05
N GLY A 102 -9.25 -11.04 0.82
CA GLY A 102 -9.25 -11.26 2.27
C GLY A 102 -7.97 -10.82 2.99
N THR A 103 -6.96 -10.32 2.27
CA THR A 103 -5.82 -9.63 2.88
C THR A 103 -6.23 -8.25 3.38
N LEU A 104 -5.86 -7.89 4.61
CA LEU A 104 -6.04 -6.55 5.14
C LEU A 104 -4.86 -5.66 4.72
N ILE A 105 -5.16 -4.54 4.04
CA ILE A 105 -4.18 -3.53 3.66
C ILE A 105 -4.41 -2.30 4.53
N VAL A 106 -3.34 -1.85 5.20
CA VAL A 106 -3.36 -0.64 6.02
C VAL A 106 -2.24 0.27 5.52
N ALA A 107 -2.60 1.49 5.16
CA ALA A 107 -1.66 2.56 4.84
C ALA A 107 -1.92 3.73 5.79
N ASP A 108 -0.91 4.06 6.60
CA ASP A 108 -0.92 5.27 7.41
C ASP A 108 -0.32 6.40 6.57
N ILE A 109 -1.15 7.39 6.21
CA ILE A 109 -0.80 8.45 5.26
C ILE A 109 -1.03 9.80 5.94
N ALA A 110 0.06 10.49 6.25
CA ALA A 110 0.00 11.80 6.91
C ALA A 110 -0.48 12.94 5.99
N TYR A 111 -0.23 12.85 4.68
CA TYR A 111 -0.62 13.86 3.70
C TYR A 111 -0.87 13.24 2.32
N MET A 112 -1.85 13.78 1.59
CA MET A 112 -2.16 13.40 0.19
C MET A 112 -2.26 14.65 -0.70
N PRO A 113 -2.06 14.54 -2.03
CA PRO A 113 -2.21 15.66 -2.96
C PRO A 113 -3.63 16.26 -2.96
N GLN A 114 -3.76 17.59 -3.06
CA GLN A 114 -5.03 18.33 -2.92
C GLN A 114 -5.22 19.50 -3.90
N VAL A 115 -4.40 19.62 -4.95
CA VAL A 115 -4.38 20.81 -5.82
C VAL A 115 -5.25 20.59 -7.06
N CYS A 116 -5.85 21.66 -7.60
CA CYS A 116 -6.61 21.61 -8.85
C CYS A 116 -5.80 20.94 -9.98
N GLY A 117 -6.47 20.10 -10.77
CA GLY A 117 -5.85 19.34 -11.86
C GLY A 117 -5.12 18.07 -11.42
N THR A 118 -4.97 17.83 -10.11
CA THR A 118 -4.43 16.56 -9.60
C THR A 118 -5.50 15.48 -9.49
N TRP A 119 -5.11 14.24 -9.74
CA TRP A 119 -5.92 13.05 -9.51
C TRP A 119 -5.07 11.99 -8.78
N PRO A 120 -4.96 12.07 -7.44
CA PRO A 120 -4.22 11.08 -6.65
C PRO A 120 -5.04 9.80 -6.45
N ALA A 121 -4.34 8.66 -6.36
CA ALA A 121 -4.97 7.38 -6.07
C ALA A 121 -4.04 6.44 -5.29
N PHE A 122 -4.58 5.83 -4.23
CA PHE A 122 -4.06 4.62 -3.58
C PHE A 122 -5.10 3.53 -3.78
N TRP A 123 -4.76 2.51 -4.57
CA TRP A 123 -5.74 1.55 -5.07
C TRP A 123 -5.08 0.20 -5.38
N MET A 124 -5.91 -0.82 -5.61
CA MET A 124 -5.48 -2.16 -5.97
C MET A 124 -6.21 -2.62 -7.22
N THR A 125 -5.54 -3.45 -8.01
CA THR A 125 -6.09 -4.13 -9.19
C THR A 125 -5.61 -5.58 -9.24
N ALA A 126 -6.19 -6.36 -10.14
CA ALA A 126 -5.69 -7.68 -10.47
C ALA A 126 -4.20 -7.61 -10.89
N ALA A 127 -3.45 -8.67 -10.60
CA ALA A 127 -2.05 -8.79 -10.98
C ALA A 127 -1.86 -8.94 -12.50
N SER A 128 -2.91 -9.37 -13.21
CA SER A 128 -2.94 -9.42 -14.66
C SER A 128 -3.15 -8.02 -15.25
N ASP A 129 -2.53 -7.76 -16.39
CA ASP A 129 -2.79 -6.55 -17.20
C ASP A 129 -4.20 -6.50 -17.79
N ASP A 130 -4.96 -7.60 -17.64
CA ASP A 130 -6.37 -7.69 -18.01
C ASP A 130 -7.26 -6.88 -17.05
N TRP A 131 -7.50 -5.63 -17.42
CA TRP A 131 -8.38 -4.72 -16.70
C TRP A 131 -9.86 -5.10 -16.84
N LEU A 132 -10.58 -5.21 -15.72
CA LEU A 132 -12.05 -5.41 -15.63
C LEU A 132 -12.58 -6.59 -16.46
N LYS A 133 -11.90 -7.75 -16.43
CA LYS A 133 -12.50 -8.99 -16.95
C LYS A 133 -13.31 -9.69 -15.86
N ASN A 134 -14.56 -9.99 -16.20
CA ASN A 134 -15.47 -10.84 -15.40
C ASN A 134 -15.00 -12.28 -15.40
#